data_AF-A0A2D8FT64-F1
#
_entry.id   AF-A0A2D8FT64-F1
#
_cell.length_a   1.000
_cell.length_b   1.000
_cell.length_c   1.000
_cell.angle_alpha   90.00
_cell.angle_beta   90.00
_cell.angle_gamma   90.00
#
_symmetry.space_group_name_H-M   'P 1'
#
loop_
_entity.id
_entity.type
_entity.pdbx_description
1 polymer ?
#
loop_
_entity_poly.entity_id
_entity_poly.type
_entity_poly.pdbx_seq_one_letter_code
_entity_poly.pdbx_strand_id
1 'polypeptide(L)'
;MSGEIEIQWRQTDMVEVVLNEPDDFLKVRETLTRIGVASRKEKKIYQSCHILHKQGKYFIVHFKELFALDGKKTNLSQNDVQRRNRIVQLLVDWGLVSISALSQEKILDLAPLNQIKVLSFKEKNDWTLESKYNIGRKKQEVE
;
A
#
# COMPACT_ATOMS: atom_id res chain seq x y z
N MET A 1 -22.37 15.12 0.79
CA MET A 1 -21.03 15.50 0.32
C MET A 1 -20.08 15.36 1.50
N SER A 2 -19.57 14.16 1.74
CA SER A 2 -18.62 13.94 2.83
C SER A 2 -17.25 14.35 2.30
N GLY A 3 -16.77 15.54 2.69
CA GLY A 3 -15.41 15.96 2.36
C GLY A 3 -14.43 14.95 2.95
N GLU A 4 -13.64 14.30 2.10
CA GLU A 4 -12.55 13.47 2.60
C GLU A 4 -11.53 14.37 3.33
N ILE A 5 -11.14 14.00 4.54
CA ILE A 5 -10.13 14.72 5.32
C ILE A 5 -8.78 14.47 4.65
N GLU A 6 -8.17 15.53 4.11
CA GLU A 6 -6.83 15.48 3.54
C GLU A 6 -5.77 15.45 4.65
N ILE A 7 -4.73 14.63 4.47
CA ILE A 7 -3.67 14.39 5.45
C ILE A 7 -2.40 15.08 4.99
N GLN A 8 -1.84 15.94 5.86
CA GLN A 8 -0.49 16.45 5.69
C GLN A 8 0.53 15.37 6.06
N TRP A 9 1.06 14.70 5.03
CA TRP A 9 1.95 13.56 5.18
C TRP A 9 3.42 13.97 5.30
N ARG A 10 4.18 13.24 6.13
CA ARG A 10 5.63 13.33 6.29
C ARG A 10 6.27 11.94 6.19
N GLN A 11 7.56 11.87 5.87
CA GLN A 11 8.29 10.59 5.78
C GLN A 11 8.24 9.76 7.08
N THR A 12 8.11 10.42 8.23
CA THR A 12 7.93 9.79 9.55
C THR A 12 6.62 9.01 9.67
N ASP A 13 5.65 9.24 8.80
CA ASP A 13 4.32 8.65 8.85
C ASP A 13 4.24 7.30 8.10
N MET A 14 5.33 6.89 7.44
CA MET A 14 5.45 5.55 6.86
C MET A 14 5.35 4.46 7.94
N VAL A 15 4.78 3.32 7.56
CA VAL A 15 4.62 2.16 8.45
C VAL A 15 5.80 1.23 8.25
N GLU A 16 6.71 1.21 9.22
CA GLU A 16 7.87 0.32 9.24
C GLU A 16 7.43 -1.11 9.61
N VAL A 17 7.88 -2.07 8.81
CA VAL A 17 7.61 -3.50 9.00
C VAL A 17 8.92 -4.29 9.00
N VAL A 18 8.86 -5.48 9.59
CA VAL A 18 9.96 -6.45 9.65
C VAL A 18 9.56 -7.66 8.82
N LEU A 19 10.46 -8.10 7.95
CA LEU A 19 10.33 -9.35 7.19
C LEU A 19 11.00 -10.49 7.97
N ASN A 20 10.47 -11.70 7.86
CA ASN A 20 11.10 -12.86 8.51
C ASN A 20 12.38 -13.25 7.77
N GLU A 21 12.32 -13.25 6.44
CA GLU A 21 13.45 -13.54 5.55
C GLU A 21 13.59 -12.46 4.46
N PRO A 22 14.80 -12.18 3.94
CA PRO A 22 14.98 -11.22 2.84
C PRO A 22 14.14 -11.53 1.59
N ASP A 23 13.96 -12.81 1.26
CA ASP A 23 13.17 -13.26 0.10
C ASP A 23 11.66 -13.01 0.26
N ASP A 24 11.18 -12.80 1.49
CA ASP A 24 9.78 -12.43 1.74
C ASP A 24 9.44 -11.08 1.12
N PHE A 25 10.43 -10.23 0.82
CA PHE A 25 10.20 -8.98 0.11
C PHE A 25 9.46 -9.21 -1.21
N LEU A 26 9.88 -10.21 -1.99
CA LEU A 26 9.24 -10.53 -3.27
C LEU A 26 7.83 -11.11 -3.08
N LYS A 27 7.64 -11.92 -2.04
CA LYS A 27 6.33 -12.50 -1.68
C LYS A 27 5.33 -11.40 -1.27
N VAL A 28 5.74 -10.48 -0.42
CA VAL A 28 4.92 -9.33 0.00
C VAL A 28 4.64 -8.41 -1.18
N ARG A 29 5.65 -8.14 -2.02
CA ARG A 29 5.49 -7.32 -3.23
C ARG A 29 4.45 -7.92 -4.19
N GLU A 30 4.51 -9.22 -4.47
CA GLU A 30 3.51 -9.90 -5.31
C GLU A 30 2.13 -9.85 -4.66
N THR A 31 2.06 -10.15 -3.36
CA THR A 31 0.79 -10.17 -2.62
C THR A 31 0.07 -8.83 -2.69
N LEU A 32 0.80 -7.73 -2.53
CA LEU A 32 0.26 -6.38 -2.62
C LEU A 32 -0.32 -6.03 -4.01
N THR A 33 0.16 -6.64 -5.10
CA THR A 33 -0.42 -6.41 -6.45
C THR A 33 -1.87 -6.91 -6.57
N ARG A 34 -2.27 -7.82 -5.68
CA ARG A 34 -3.60 -8.44 -5.63
C ARG A 34 -4.52 -7.81 -4.58
N ILE A 35 -4.12 -6.67 -3.99
CA ILE A 35 -4.86 -5.99 -2.91
C ILE A 35 -5.04 -4.51 -3.23
N GLY A 36 -6.27 -4.03 -3.11
CA GLY A 36 -6.58 -2.61 -3.22
C GLY A 36 -8.04 -2.33 -3.53
N VAL A 37 -8.29 -1.32 -4.35
CA VAL A 37 -9.66 -0.92 -4.74
C VAL A 37 -10.04 -1.58 -6.05
N ALA A 38 -11.21 -2.21 -6.12
CA ALA A 38 -11.65 -2.92 -7.31
C ALA A 38 -12.75 -2.17 -8.08
N SER A 39 -12.59 -2.12 -9.41
CA SER A 39 -13.65 -1.80 -10.37
C SER A 39 -14.25 -3.11 -10.89
N ARG A 40 -15.46 -3.45 -10.44
CA ARG A 40 -16.16 -4.67 -10.91
C ARG A 40 -16.55 -4.58 -12.39
N LYS A 41 -16.91 -3.38 -12.85
CA LYS A 41 -17.28 -3.12 -14.25
C LYS A 41 -16.12 -3.43 -15.20
N GLU A 42 -14.91 -3.04 -14.82
CA GLU A 42 -13.70 -3.22 -15.64
C GLU A 42 -12.94 -4.51 -15.30
N LYS A 43 -13.41 -5.28 -14.31
CA LYS A 43 -12.64 -6.38 -13.67
C LYS A 43 -11.18 -5.98 -13.41
N LYS A 44 -10.99 -4.79 -12.84
CA LYS A 44 -9.66 -4.23 -12.55
C LYS A 44 -9.51 -4.05 -11.05
N ILE A 45 -8.34 -4.40 -10.53
CA ILE A 45 -7.92 -4.06 -9.18
C ILE A 45 -6.80 -3.03 -9.26
N TYR A 46 -6.96 -1.93 -8.54
CA TYR A 46 -5.96 -0.88 -8.42
C TYR A 46 -5.19 -1.13 -7.14
N GLN A 47 -3.91 -1.51 -7.26
CA GLN A 47 -3.00 -1.70 -6.15
C GLN A 47 -2.95 -0.44 -5.28
N SER A 48 -3.23 -0.59 -3.99
CA SER A 48 -3.22 0.53 -3.04
C SER A 48 -1.86 0.73 -2.38
N CYS A 49 -1.21 -0.35 -1.99
CA CYS A 49 0.00 -0.31 -1.18
C CYS A 49 1.18 -1.00 -1.84
N HIS A 50 2.37 -0.59 -1.41
CA HIS A 50 3.66 -1.04 -1.89
C HIS A 50 4.57 -1.33 -0.71
N ILE A 51 5.44 -2.32 -0.88
CA ILE A 51 6.58 -2.52 0.00
C ILE A 51 7.78 -1.72 -0.55
N LEU A 52 8.37 -0.88 0.30
CA LEU A 52 9.52 -0.04 0.01
C LEU A 52 10.70 -0.52 0.87
N HIS A 53 11.87 -0.70 0.25
CA HIS A 53 13.13 -0.91 0.97
C HIS A 53 13.94 0.39 0.94
N LYS A 54 14.24 0.96 2.11
CA LYS A 54 14.99 2.22 2.24
C LYS A 54 15.91 2.15 3.47
N GLN A 55 17.20 2.40 3.26
CA GLN A 55 18.22 2.46 4.32
C GLN A 55 18.22 1.23 5.26
N GLY A 56 18.09 0.02 4.69
CA GLY A 56 18.09 -1.24 5.44
C GLY A 56 16.77 -1.55 6.17
N LYS A 57 15.72 -0.75 5.94
CA LYS A 57 14.40 -0.93 6.56
C LYS A 57 13.32 -1.15 5.50
N TYR A 58 12.27 -1.86 5.89
CA TYR A 58 11.11 -2.12 5.03
C TYR A 58 9.91 -1.33 5.51
N PHE A 59 9.14 -0.82 4.56
CA PHE A 59 7.95 -0.02 4.82
C PHE A 59 6.79 -0.46 3.95
N ILE A 60 5.58 -0.43 4.50
CA ILE A 60 4.35 -0.50 3.71
C ILE A 60 3.80 0.91 3.56
N VAL A 61 3.65 1.34 2.31
CA VAL A 61 3.23 2.70 1.95
C VAL A 61 2.13 2.66 0.91
N HIS A 62 1.18 3.58 1.00
CA HIS A 62 0.19 3.85 -0.02
C HIS A 62 0.83 4.52 -1.25
N PHE A 63 0.33 4.26 -2.45
CA PHE A 63 0.91 4.83 -3.68
C PHE A 63 0.94 6.37 -3.69
N LYS A 64 0.00 7.01 -2.98
CA LYS A 64 -0.02 8.47 -2.80
C LYS A 64 1.12 8.98 -1.90
N GLU A 65 1.57 8.19 -0.93
CA GLU A 65 2.75 8.52 -0.10
C GLU A 65 4.02 8.44 -0.96
N LEU A 66 4.07 7.52 -1.92
CA LEU A 66 5.17 7.46 -2.90
C LEU A 66 5.21 8.69 -3.81
N PHE A 67 4.05 9.23 -4.23
CA PHE A 67 4.02 10.51 -4.94
C PHE A 67 4.54 11.66 -4.09
N ALA A 68 4.18 11.72 -2.80
CA ALA A 68 4.72 12.72 -1.88
C ALA A 68 6.24 12.58 -1.69
N LEU A 69 6.76 11.34 -1.59
CA LEU A 69 8.20 11.06 -1.53
C LEU A 69 8.96 11.59 -2.75
N ASP A 70 8.33 11.54 -3.93
CA ASP A 70 8.88 12.10 -5.17
C ASP A 70 8.73 13.63 -5.26
N GLY A 71 8.20 14.30 -4.23
CA GLY A 71 7.93 15.73 -4.22
C GLY A 71 6.73 16.16 -5.08
N LYS A 72 5.88 15.21 -5.50
CA LYS A 72 4.67 15.51 -6.29
C LYS A 72 3.52 15.90 -5.38
N LYS A 73 2.65 16.78 -5.87
CA LYS A 73 1.36 17.06 -5.22
C LYS A 73 0.53 15.78 -5.20
N THR A 74 -0.06 15.48 -4.05
CA THR A 74 -0.90 14.31 -3.83
C THR A 74 -2.02 14.69 -2.88
N ASN A 75 -3.21 14.12 -3.07
CA ASN A 75 -4.38 14.35 -2.22
C ASN A 75 -4.59 13.15 -1.30
N LEU A 76 -3.59 12.83 -0.47
CA LEU A 76 -3.68 11.71 0.47
C LEU A 76 -4.81 11.98 1.46
N SER A 77 -5.84 11.13 1.51
CA SER A 77 -6.93 11.28 2.45
C SER A 77 -6.80 10.34 3.66
N GLN A 78 -7.56 10.62 4.72
CA GLN A 78 -7.63 9.73 5.88
C GLN A 78 -8.07 8.31 5.48
N ASN A 79 -8.96 8.18 4.50
CA ASN A 79 -9.41 6.88 4.00
C ASN A 79 -8.27 6.11 3.31
N ASP A 80 -7.38 6.80 2.59
CA ASP A 80 -6.18 6.15 2.02
C ASP A 80 -5.27 5.60 3.12
N VAL A 81 -5.07 6.36 4.21
CA VAL A 81 -4.30 5.93 5.39
C VAL A 81 -4.96 4.74 6.09
N GLN A 82 -6.26 4.80 6.32
CA GLN A 82 -7.05 3.72 6.91
C GLN A 82 -6.99 2.44 6.07
N ARG A 83 -7.01 2.54 4.74
CA ARG A 83 -6.83 1.40 3.83
C ARG A 83 -5.43 0.82 3.92
N ARG A 84 -4.39 1.67 3.92
CA ARG A 84 -3.00 1.24 4.15
C ARG A 84 -2.89 0.46 5.45
N ASN A 85 -3.43 0.99 6.54
CA ASN A 85 -3.39 0.37 7.86
C ASN A 85 -4.10 -1.00 7.86
N ARG A 86 -5.29 -1.09 7.24
CA ARG A 86 -5.99 -2.37 7.07
C ARG A 86 -5.18 -3.38 6.26
N ILE A 87 -4.53 -2.95 5.18
CA ILE A 87 -3.68 -3.84 4.37
C ILE A 87 -2.48 -4.32 5.19
N VAL A 88 -1.84 -3.44 5.97
CA VAL A 88 -0.76 -3.83 6.88
C VAL A 88 -1.25 -4.87 7.88
N GLN A 89 -2.40 -4.65 8.52
CA GLN A 89 -2.97 -5.60 9.46
C GLN A 89 -3.21 -6.97 8.81
N LEU A 90 -3.75 -7.02 7.59
CA LEU A 90 -3.94 -8.28 6.86
C LEU A 90 -2.60 -9.01 6.60
N LEU A 91 -1.54 -8.29 6.24
CA LEU A 91 -0.22 -8.89 6.04
C LEU A 91 0.36 -9.45 7.35
N VAL A 92 0.11 -8.78 8.48
CA VAL A 92 0.50 -9.25 9.83
C VAL A 92 -0.30 -10.49 10.22
N ASP A 93 -1.63 -10.47 10.02
CA ASP A 93 -2.52 -11.59 10.34
C ASP A 93 -2.16 -12.85 9.54
N TRP A 94 -1.63 -12.69 8.33
CA TRP A 94 -1.13 -13.80 7.48
C TRP A 94 0.31 -14.20 7.78
N GLY A 95 0.99 -13.53 8.73
CA GLY A 95 2.37 -13.82 9.09
C GLY A 95 3.39 -13.45 8.01
N LEU A 96 3.02 -12.63 7.03
CA LEU A 96 3.93 -12.19 5.95
C LEU A 96 4.90 -11.11 6.39
N VAL A 97 4.49 -10.30 7.39
CA VAL A 97 5.31 -9.25 7.99
C VAL A 97 5.01 -9.16 9.49
N SER A 98 5.93 -8.58 10.25
CA SER A 98 5.68 -8.11 11.62
C SER A 98 5.72 -6.58 11.67
N ILE A 99 4.95 -5.96 12.55
CA ILE A 99 5.00 -4.50 12.70
C ILE A 99 6.16 -4.07 13.61
N SER A 100 6.90 -3.03 13.20
CA SER A 100 7.93 -2.42 14.05
C SER A 100 7.28 -1.72 15.24
N ALA A 101 7.95 -1.73 16.41
CA ALA A 101 7.46 -1.07 17.63
C ALA A 101 7.13 0.41 17.40
N LEU A 102 7.89 1.10 16.53
CA LEU A 102 7.68 2.51 16.17
C LEU A 102 6.44 2.76 15.30
N SER A 103 5.76 1.71 14.85
CA SER A 103 4.65 1.82 13.90
C SER A 103 3.33 1.24 14.42
N GLN A 104 3.31 0.61 15.60
CA GLN A 104 2.08 0.03 16.16
C GLN A 104 0.93 1.04 16.26
N GLU A 105 1.21 2.24 16.75
CA GLU A 105 0.20 3.30 16.88
C GLU A 105 -0.27 3.88 15.55
N LYS A 106 0.52 3.72 14.48
CA LYS A 106 0.21 4.29 13.15
C LYS A 106 -0.89 3.53 12.42
N ILE A 107 -1.20 2.30 12.86
CA ILE A 107 -2.17 1.41 12.20
C ILE A 107 -3.46 1.19 12.98
N LEU A 108 -3.72 1.98 14.03
CA LEU A 108 -4.89 1.79 14.90
C LEU A 108 -6.22 2.09 14.17
N ASP A 109 -6.23 3.09 13.31
CA ASP A 109 -7.42 3.47 12.54
C ASP A 109 -7.47 2.68 11.23
N LEU A 110 -8.47 1.80 11.10
CA LEU A 110 -8.57 0.79 10.04
C LEU A 110 -9.79 1.03 9.16
N ALA A 111 -9.60 0.96 7.84
CA ALA A 111 -10.73 0.98 6.92
C ALA A 111 -11.59 -0.30 7.10
N PRO A 112 -12.91 -0.21 6.87
CA PRO A 112 -13.77 -1.38 6.77
C PRO A 112 -13.31 -2.33 5.66
N LEU A 113 -13.37 -3.65 5.91
CA LEU A 113 -12.92 -4.67 4.96
C LEU A 113 -13.64 -4.61 3.60
N ASN A 114 -14.91 -4.19 3.58
CA ASN A 114 -15.68 -4.08 2.33
C ASN A 114 -15.16 -2.99 1.36
N GLN A 115 -14.27 -2.10 1.82
CA GLN A 115 -13.63 -1.10 0.98
C GLN A 115 -12.34 -1.60 0.31
N ILE A 116 -11.92 -2.83 0.62
CA ILE A 116 -10.68 -3.42 0.13
C ILE A 116 -11.00 -4.75 -0.53
N LYS A 117 -10.56 -4.92 -1.77
CA LYS A 117 -10.59 -6.20 -2.45
C LYS A 117 -9.25 -6.89 -2.25
N VAL A 118 -9.31 -8.15 -1.83
CA VAL A 118 -8.20 -9.10 -1.87
C VAL A 118 -8.56 -10.15 -2.91
N LEU A 119 -7.67 -10.39 -3.88
CA LEU A 119 -7.79 -11.49 -4.83
C LEU A 119 -6.93 -12.66 -4.39
N SER A 120 -7.50 -13.87 -4.40
CA SER A 120 -6.69 -15.07 -4.24
C SER A 120 -5.75 -15.23 -5.43
N PHE A 121 -4.70 -16.04 -5.27
CA PHE A 121 -3.78 -16.34 -6.36
C PHE A 121 -4.48 -16.98 -7.57
N LYS A 122 -5.55 -17.75 -7.33
CA LYS A 122 -6.32 -18.45 -8.38
C LYS A 122 -7.15 -17.48 -9.22
N GLU A 123 -7.71 -16.45 -8.60
CA GLU A 123 -8.56 -15.45 -9.28
C GLU A 123 -7.75 -14.38 -10.02
N LYS A 124 -6.43 -14.27 -9.80
CA LYS A 124 -5.65 -13.13 -10.29
C LYS A 124 -5.68 -12.98 -11.81
N ASN A 125 -5.81 -14.07 -12.55
CA ASN A 125 -5.84 -14.07 -14.01
C ASN A 125 -7.20 -13.61 -14.57
N ASP A 126 -8.24 -13.57 -13.74
CA ASP A 126 -9.58 -13.07 -14.11
C ASP A 126 -9.69 -11.54 -13.96
N TRP A 127 -8.65 -10.91 -13.43
CA TRP A 127 -8.61 -9.48 -13.12
C TRP A 127 -7.39 -8.81 -13.74
N THR A 128 -7.58 -7.58 -14.19
CA THR A 128 -6.46 -6.71 -14.54
C THR A 128 -5.84 -6.17 -13.24
N LEU A 129 -4.57 -6.48 -12.98
CA LEU A 129 -3.81 -5.93 -11.86
C LEU A 129 -3.16 -4.61 -12.29
N GLU A 130 -3.67 -3.48 -11.82
CA GLU A 130 -3.22 -2.14 -12.18
C GLU A 130 -2.41 -1.51 -11.04
N SER A 131 -1.21 -1.04 -11.34
CA SER A 131 -0.38 -0.33 -10.37
C SER A 131 -0.31 1.16 -10.68
N LYS A 132 -0.80 2.00 -9.77
CA LYS A 132 -0.77 3.46 -9.91
C LYS A 132 0.63 4.07 -9.70
N TYR A 133 1.57 3.28 -9.19
CA TYR A 133 2.96 3.70 -8.97
C TYR A 133 3.92 2.56 -9.34
N ASN A 134 4.97 2.88 -10.08
CA ASN A 134 6.01 1.91 -10.45
C ASN A 134 7.32 2.28 -9.75
N ILE A 135 7.70 1.50 -8.73
CA ILE A 135 8.96 1.70 -8.01
C ILE A 135 10.14 1.39 -8.94
N GLY A 136 11.09 2.32 -9.04
CA GLY A 136 12.34 2.11 -9.78
C GLY A 136 12.28 2.41 -11.27
N ARG A 137 11.16 2.94 -11.82
CA ARG A 137 11.20 3.55 -13.15
C ARG A 137 11.88 4.92 -13.04
N LYS A 138 13.00 5.10 -13.75
CA LYS A 138 13.62 6.43 -13.93
C LYS A 138 12.55 7.42 -14.41
N LYS A 139 12.60 8.66 -13.93
CA LYS A 139 11.84 9.79 -14.50
C LYS A 139 12.01 9.72 -16.02
N GLN A 140 10.93 9.43 -16.76
CA GLN A 140 10.85 9.96 -18.10
C GLN A 140 10.65 11.45 -17.89
N GLU A 141 11.63 12.25 -18.33
CA GLU A 141 11.41 13.68 -18.54
C GLU A 141 10.20 13.79 -19.45
N VAL A 142 9.12 14.35 -18.90
CA VAL A 142 7.97 14.72 -19.69
C VAL A 142 8.40 16.01 -20.36
N GLU A 143 8.74 15.92 -21.64
CA GLU A 143 8.93 17.09 -22.51
C GLU A 143 7.58 17.81 -22.70
#